data_AF-A0A2E3WYS0-F1
#
_entry.id   AF-A0A2E3WYS0-F1
#
_cell.length_a   1.000
_cell.length_b   1.000
_cell.length_c   1.000
_cell.angle_alpha   90.00
_cell.angle_beta   90.00
_cell.angle_gamma   90.00
#
_symmetry.space_group_name_H-M   'P 1'
#
loop_
_entity.id
_entity.type
_entity.pdbx_description
1 polymer ?
#
loop_
_entity_poly.entity_id
_entity_poly.type
_entity_poly.pdbx_seq_one_letter_code
_entity_poly.pdbx_strand_id
1 'polypeptide(L)' 'MPLSKTNRYDLSMKTHKKKIGVLLAKARKKSGLTQLQVSQHLGFTTAQQVSNIERDAAPVPFDTVVKLCKL' A
#
# COMPACT_ATOMS: atom_id res chain seq x y z
N MET A 1 2.86 -17.94 -40.02
CA MET A 1 3.16 -18.46 -38.67
C MET A 1 2.40 -17.63 -37.64
N PRO A 2 1.69 -18.25 -36.67
CA PRO A 2 0.79 -17.55 -35.77
C PRO A 2 1.55 -16.84 -34.63
N LEU A 3 1.09 -15.64 -34.29
CA LEU A 3 1.57 -14.86 -33.16
C LEU A 3 1.21 -15.59 -31.85
N SER A 4 2.24 -15.90 -31.07
CA SER A 4 2.18 -16.54 -29.75
C SER A 4 1.25 -15.77 -28.80
N LYS A 5 0.21 -16.46 -28.32
CA LYS A 5 -0.70 -15.99 -27.25
C LYS A 5 0.06 -15.94 -25.92
N THR A 6 0.83 -14.90 -25.69
CA THR A 6 1.41 -14.66 -24.37
C THR A 6 1.34 -13.18 -24.05
N ASN A 7 0.89 -12.89 -22.82
CA ASN A 7 1.00 -11.60 -22.14
C ASN A 7 -0.19 -10.61 -22.12
N ARG A 8 -1.43 -11.10 -22.00
CA ARG A 8 -2.56 -10.26 -21.50
C ARG A 8 -2.75 -10.31 -19.97
N TYR A 9 -2.08 -11.23 -19.27
CA TYR A 9 -2.20 -11.38 -17.81
C TYR A 9 -1.18 -10.54 -17.00
N ASP A 10 -0.04 -10.17 -17.58
CA ASP A 10 1.01 -9.38 -16.89
C ASP A 10 0.59 -7.90 -16.69
N LEU A 11 -0.16 -7.31 -17.64
CA LEU A 11 -0.65 -5.93 -17.51
C LEU A 11 -1.77 -5.74 -16.47
N SER A 12 -2.54 -6.78 -16.15
CA SER A 12 -3.65 -6.74 -15.18
C SER A 12 -3.17 -6.84 -13.71
N MET A 13 -2.08 -7.56 -13.48
CA MET A 13 -1.47 -7.72 -12.16
C MET A 13 -0.77 -6.45 -11.65
N LYS A 14 -0.22 -5.64 -12.56
CA LYS A 14 0.46 -4.37 -12.23
C LYS A 14 -0.50 -3.26 -11.79
N THR A 15 -1.79 -3.36 -12.13
CA THR A 15 -2.80 -2.35 -11.81
C THR A 15 -3.50 -2.57 -10.46
N HIS A 16 -3.42 -3.78 -9.88
CA HIS A 16 -4.08 -4.10 -8.60
C HIS A 16 -3.22 -3.82 -7.37
N LYS A 17 -1.90 -4.05 -7.43
CA LYS A 17 -1.00 -3.71 -6.32
C LYS A 17 -0.96 -2.21 -6.02
N LYS A 18 -1.08 -1.37 -7.06
CA LYS A 18 -1.12 0.10 -6.96
C LYS A 18 -2.30 0.69 -6.18
N LYS A 19 -3.23 -0.15 -5.69
CA LYS A 19 -4.46 0.33 -5.04
C LYS A 19 -4.33 0.38 -3.52
N ILE A 20 -3.55 -0.49 -2.88
CA ILE A 20 -3.55 -0.58 -1.41
C ILE A 20 -2.83 0.62 -0.78
N GLY A 21 -1.61 0.96 -1.21
CA GLY A 21 -0.89 2.12 -0.67
C GLY A 21 -1.70 3.42 -0.82
N VAL A 22 -2.36 3.59 -1.97
CA VAL A 22 -3.24 4.75 -2.24
C VAL A 22 -4.48 4.75 -1.35
N LEU A 23 -5.12 3.60 -1.12
CA LEU A 23 -6.29 3.49 -0.24
C LEU A 23 -5.91 3.79 1.22
N LEU A 24 -4.77 3.28 1.68
CA LEU A 24 -4.24 3.57 3.02
C LEU A 24 -3.93 5.06 3.18
N ALA A 25 -3.31 5.70 2.19
CA ALA A 25 -3.04 7.13 2.20
C ALA A 25 -4.34 7.96 2.26
N LYS A 26 -5.38 7.55 1.53
CA LYS A 26 -6.71 8.19 1.58
C LYS A 26 -7.37 8.02 2.94
N ALA A 27 -7.36 6.81 3.50
CA ALA A 27 -7.94 6.53 4.82
C ALA A 27 -7.24 7.37 5.91
N ARG A 28 -5.91 7.35 5.93
CA ARG A 28 -5.11 8.16 6.86
C ARG A 28 -5.48 9.65 6.78
N LYS A 29 -5.54 10.21 5.57
CA LYS A 29 -5.91 11.62 5.35
C LYS A 29 -7.34 11.92 5.81
N LYS A 30 -8.28 11.00 5.58
CA LYS A 30 -9.68 11.12 6.05
C LYS A 30 -9.76 11.14 7.58
N SER A 31 -8.91 10.38 8.26
CA SER A 31 -8.80 10.36 9.73
C SER A 31 -7.95 11.51 10.29
N GLY A 32 -7.45 12.43 9.46
CA GLY A 32 -6.64 13.58 9.89
C GLY A 32 -5.25 13.20 10.43
N LEU A 33 -4.79 11.97 10.18
CA LEU A 33 -3.53 11.46 10.72
C LEU A 33 -2.34 11.80 9.81
N THR A 34 -1.22 12.15 10.41
CA THR A 34 0.07 12.28 9.70
C THR A 34 0.73 10.91 9.52
N GLN A 35 1.66 10.79 8.58
CA GLN A 35 2.45 9.54 8.41
C GLN A 35 3.25 9.20 9.67
N LEU A 36 3.70 10.22 10.43
CA LEU A 36 4.39 10.03 11.71
C LEU A 36 3.47 9.44 12.77
N GLN A 37 2.26 9.99 12.94
CA GLN A 37 1.29 9.44 13.90
C GLN A 37 0.91 7.99 13.53
N VAL A 38 0.67 7.71 12.25
CA VAL A 38 0.42 6.34 11.80
C VAL A 38 1.61 5.42 12.10
N SER A 39 2.84 5.88 11.92
CA SER A 39 4.02 5.08 12.28
C SER A 39 4.04 4.74 13.77
N GLN A 40 3.69 5.69 14.65
CA GLN A 40 3.62 5.48 16.09
C GLN A 40 2.52 4.48 16.47
N HIS A 41 1.32 4.59 15.88
CA HIS A 41 0.21 3.66 16.13
C HIS A 41 0.51 2.22 15.68
N LEU A 42 1.35 2.06 14.65
CA LEU A 42 1.69 0.76 14.07
C LEU A 42 2.96 0.13 14.66
N GLY A 43 3.69 0.87 15.51
CA GLY A 43 4.98 0.42 16.05
C GLY A 43 6.13 0.51 15.05
N PHE A 44 5.99 1.34 14.01
CA PHE A 44 7.08 1.66 13.10
C PHE A 44 7.99 2.72 13.71
N THR A 45 9.27 2.64 13.39
CA THR A 45 10.29 3.56 13.91
C THR A 45 10.30 4.88 13.16
N THR A 46 9.85 4.90 11.90
CA THR A 46 9.92 6.09 11.06
C THR A 46 8.67 6.29 10.20
N ALA A 47 8.32 7.56 9.95
CA ALA A 47 7.29 7.93 8.98
C ALA A 47 7.62 7.46 7.54
N GLN A 48 8.91 7.25 7.25
CA GLN A 48 9.38 6.77 5.95
C GLN A 48 8.85 5.37 5.62
N GLN A 49 8.66 4.50 6.61
CA GLN A 49 8.08 3.18 6.41
C GLN A 49 6.63 3.28 5.90
N VAL A 50 5.84 4.18 6.49
CA VAL A 50 4.47 4.47 6.05
C VAL A 50 4.46 5.09 4.65
N SER A 51 5.38 6.03 4.37
CA SER A 51 5.53 6.61 3.03
C SER A 51 5.91 5.58 1.96
N ASN A 52 6.78 4.62 2.30
CA ASN A 52 7.15 3.53 1.39
C ASN A 52 5.96 2.60 1.12
N ILE A 53 5.15 2.30 2.13
CA ILE A 53 3.90 1.54 2.01
C ILE A 53 2.89 2.29 1.12
N GLU A 54 2.68 3.59 1.35
CA GLU A 54 1.72 4.39 0.59
C GLU A 54 2.09 4.53 -0.89
N ARG A 55 3.38 4.44 -1.22
CA ARG A 55 3.91 4.49 -2.59
C ARG A 55 4.10 3.11 -3.22
N ASP A 56 3.70 2.04 -2.53
CA ASP A 56 3.93 0.65 -2.91
C ASP A 56 5.43 0.32 -3.14
N ALA A 57 6.32 1.10 -2.54
CA ALA A 57 7.76 0.93 -2.59
C ALA A 57 8.26 -0.12 -1.58
N ALA A 58 7.41 -0.53 -0.64
CA ALA A 58 7.64 -1.63 0.28
C ALA A 58 6.36 -2.46 0.44
N PRO A 59 6.47 -3.79 0.63
CA PRO A 59 5.32 -4.62 0.95
C PRO A 59 4.73 -4.21 2.29
N VAL A 60 3.39 -4.20 2.38
CA VAL A 60 2.70 -3.96 3.64
C VAL A 60 2.62 -5.26 4.41
N PRO A 61 3.16 -5.36 5.64
CA PRO A 61 2.95 -6.52 6.47
C PRO A 61 1.45 -6.69 6.75
N PHE A 62 0.94 -7.91 6.63
CA PHE A 62 -0.50 -8.16 6.75
C PHE A 62 -1.06 -7.73 8.12
N ASP A 63 -0.30 -7.97 9.19
CA ASP A 63 -0.64 -7.53 10.55
C ASP A 63 -0.76 -6.00 10.66
N THR A 64 0.05 -5.27 9.89
CA THR A 64 -0.01 -3.80 9.80
C THR A 64 -1.28 -3.35 9.09
N VAL A 65 -1.70 -4.04 8.02
CA VAL A 65 -2.95 -3.74 7.31
C VAL A 65 -4.15 -3.87 8.25
N VAL A 66 -4.22 -4.95 9.03
CA VAL A 66 -5.31 -5.18 9.99
C VAL A 66 -5.38 -4.06 11.03
N LYS A 67 -4.23 -3.59 11.53
CA LYS A 67 -4.18 -2.45 12.46
C LYS A 67 -4.61 -1.14 11.80
N LEU A 68 -4.21 -0.89 10.55
CA LEU A 68 -4.62 0.28 9.78
C LEU A 68 -6.13 0.33 9.54
N CYS A 69 -6.79 -0.81 9.32
CA CYS A 69 -8.24 -0.87 9.13
C CYS A 69 -9.06 -0.61 10.40
N LYS A 70 -8.43 -0.57 11.58
CA LYS A 70 -9.09 -0.34 12.88
C LYS A 70 -8.90 1.09 13.40
N LEU A 71 -8.14 1.93 12.70
CA LEU A 71 -7.94 3.36 12.97
C LEU A 71 -8.96 4.20 12.22
#